data_AF-A0A6B3QZ42-F1
#
_entry.id   AF-A0A6B3QZ42-F1
#
_cell.length_a   1.000
_cell.length_b   1.000
_cell.length_c   1.000
_cell.angle_alpha   90.00
_cell.angle_beta   90.00
_cell.angle_gamma   90.00
#
_symmetry.space_group_name_H-M   'P 1'
#
loop_
_entity.id
_entity.type
_entity.pdbx_description
1 polymer ?
#
loop_
_entity_poly.entity_id
_entity_poly.type
_entity_poly.pdbx_seq_one_letter_code
_entity_poly.pdbx_strand_id
1 'polypeptide(L)'
;MTDDTIKGFIDQLNKEESTESIFTRQISENVDIAKVWEEQTTESDQIAMYTGSYSFFFIKNQSNEYVGAILDMIRDLHWYIIPKFRKQGYLSKALKETVLPYLFIEGRDTQRVTINKKDIGETNYQNSKNVALGLGFKSINTEETEFELQESDYNWDNESIFEVNSKVDPERFKVLRKRALYAYRLLSKISDELLMTVDDDKGLKKIASKVSDYTWKIEDIEWENNED
;
A
#
# COMPACT_ATOMS: atom_id res chain seq x y z
N MET A 1 -2.71 0.24 -12.78
CA MET A 1 -3.57 1.29 -12.18
C MET A 1 -3.34 2.60 -12.91
N THR A 2 -4.38 3.40 -13.14
CA THR A 2 -4.27 4.69 -13.86
C THR A 2 -4.03 5.86 -12.91
N ASP A 3 -3.51 6.97 -13.43
CA ASP A 3 -3.35 8.23 -12.70
C ASP A 3 -4.66 8.75 -12.09
N ASP A 4 -5.78 8.60 -12.81
CA ASP A 4 -7.10 8.99 -12.33
C ASP A 4 -7.55 8.17 -11.11
N THR A 5 -7.21 6.88 -11.09
CA THR A 5 -7.51 5.99 -9.95
C THR A 5 -6.70 6.41 -8.72
N ILE A 6 -5.41 6.67 -8.90
CA ILE A 6 -4.52 7.14 -7.82
C ILE A 6 -4.99 8.50 -7.29
N LYS A 7 -5.39 9.41 -8.19
CA LYS A 7 -5.99 10.68 -7.80
C LYS A 7 -7.26 10.48 -6.96
N GLY A 8 -8.11 9.52 -7.32
CA GLY A 8 -9.31 9.17 -6.55
C GLY A 8 -9.00 8.81 -5.11
N PHE A 9 -7.95 8.02 -4.86
CA PHE A 9 -7.52 7.69 -3.49
C PHE A 9 -6.98 8.90 -2.73
N ILE A 10 -6.22 9.77 -3.40
CA ILE A 10 -5.74 11.01 -2.78
C ILE A 10 -6.91 11.93 -2.40
N ASP A 11 -7.90 12.07 -3.28
CA ASP A 11 -9.10 12.87 -3.00
C ASP A 11 -9.90 12.28 -1.84
N GLN A 12 -9.98 10.96 -1.73
CA GLN A 12 -10.68 10.27 -0.64
C GLN A 12 -10.01 10.54 0.71
N LEU A 13 -8.68 10.42 0.77
CA LEU A 13 -7.90 10.72 1.98
C LEU A 13 -8.02 12.19 2.41
N ASN A 14 -7.98 13.12 1.45
CA ASN A 14 -8.12 14.56 1.74
C ASN A 14 -9.51 14.99 2.22
N LYS A 15 -10.55 14.18 2.00
CA LYS A 15 -11.90 14.44 2.50
C LYS A 15 -12.15 13.87 3.89
N GLU A 16 -11.18 13.17 4.47
CA GLU A 16 -11.32 12.45 5.75
C GLU A 16 -12.53 11.49 5.75
N GLU A 17 -12.92 10.99 4.59
CA GLU A 17 -13.97 9.98 4.52
C GLU A 17 -13.43 8.71 5.18
N SER A 18 -14.11 8.20 6.22
CA SER A 18 -13.75 6.92 6.83
C SER A 18 -13.86 5.82 5.79
N THR A 19 -12.72 5.32 5.30
CA THR A 19 -12.70 4.35 4.21
C THR A 19 -12.50 2.93 4.75
N GLU A 20 -13.24 1.99 4.17
CA GLU A 20 -13.02 0.55 4.35
C GLU A 20 -11.95 0.00 3.39
N SER A 21 -11.30 0.89 2.63
CA SER A 21 -10.45 0.55 1.48
C SER A 21 -9.00 1.02 1.65
N ILE A 22 -8.74 2.08 2.41
CA ILE A 22 -7.40 2.65 2.59
C ILE A 22 -7.02 2.61 4.06
N PHE A 23 -5.99 1.85 4.37
CA PHE A 23 -5.42 1.73 5.71
C PHE A 23 -4.01 2.30 5.70
N THR A 24 -3.82 3.45 6.36
CA THR A 24 -2.54 4.18 6.36
C THR A 24 -1.76 3.96 7.66
N ARG A 25 -0.46 4.25 7.62
CA ARG A 25 0.46 4.36 8.76
C ARG A 25 1.52 5.39 8.43
N GLN A 26 1.87 6.27 9.36
CA GLN A 26 2.89 7.28 9.12
C GLN A 26 4.28 6.65 9.15
N ILE A 27 5.13 6.99 8.17
CA ILE A 27 6.54 6.55 8.12
C ILE A 27 7.54 7.73 8.07
N SER A 28 7.05 8.96 7.89
CA SER A 28 7.77 10.21 8.11
C SER A 28 6.77 11.36 8.27
N GLU A 29 7.22 12.59 8.55
CA GLU A 29 6.33 13.76 8.64
C GLU A 29 5.44 13.94 7.40
N ASN A 30 5.97 13.64 6.22
CA ASN A 30 5.32 13.96 4.95
C ASN A 30 4.95 12.72 4.13
N VAL A 31 5.09 11.50 4.68
CA VAL A 31 4.78 10.27 3.96
C VAL A 31 4.08 9.27 4.86
N ASP A 32 2.93 8.77 4.39
CA ASP A 32 2.23 7.64 4.98
C ASP A 32 2.35 6.42 4.05
N ILE A 33 2.70 5.26 4.59
CA ILE A 33 2.52 3.98 3.88
C ILE A 33 1.07 3.55 4.00
N ALA A 34 0.55 2.85 2.99
CA ALA A 34 -0.83 2.40 3.00
C ALA A 34 -1.05 1.05 2.31
N LYS A 35 -2.08 0.35 2.77
CA LYS A 35 -2.71 -0.78 2.07
C LYS A 35 -4.03 -0.31 1.47
N VAL A 36 -4.14 -0.40 0.15
CA VAL A 36 -5.29 0.09 -0.63
C VAL A 36 -6.00 -1.05 -1.33
N TRP A 37 -7.27 -1.23 -1.02
CA TRP A 37 -8.19 -2.12 -1.72
C TRP A 37 -8.95 -1.31 -2.77
N GLU A 38 -8.75 -1.64 -4.05
CA GLU A 38 -9.43 -0.96 -5.16
C GLU A 38 -10.95 -1.24 -5.14
N GLU A 39 -11.33 -2.46 -4.79
CA GLU A 39 -12.71 -2.89 -4.67
C GLU A 39 -12.95 -3.58 -3.32
N GLN A 40 -14.16 -3.39 -2.77
CA GLN A 40 -14.60 -4.13 -1.59
C GLN A 40 -15.04 -5.53 -2.02
N THR A 41 -14.60 -6.54 -1.27
CA THR A 41 -15.01 -7.92 -1.54
C THR A 41 -16.50 -8.11 -1.32
N THR A 42 -17.17 -8.75 -2.28
CA THR A 42 -18.61 -9.06 -2.24
C THR A 42 -18.89 -10.54 -2.48
N GLU A 43 -20.08 -11.00 -2.09
CA GLU A 43 -20.52 -12.38 -2.37
C GLU A 43 -20.73 -12.65 -3.88
N SER A 44 -20.84 -11.58 -4.69
CA SER A 44 -20.98 -11.68 -6.15
C SER A 44 -19.64 -11.69 -6.89
N ASP A 45 -18.52 -11.61 -6.19
CA ASP A 45 -17.20 -11.60 -6.82
C ASP A 45 -16.97 -12.91 -7.57
N GLN A 46 -16.42 -12.80 -8.78
CA GLN A 46 -15.96 -13.98 -9.51
C GLN A 46 -14.65 -14.50 -8.90
N ILE A 47 -14.41 -15.80 -9.02
CA ILE A 47 -13.14 -16.41 -8.59
C ILE A 47 -12.01 -15.82 -9.42
N ALA A 48 -11.25 -14.88 -8.84
CA ALA A 48 -10.11 -14.23 -9.46
C ALA A 48 -8.79 -14.74 -8.86
N MET A 49 -7.76 -14.84 -9.69
CA MET A 49 -6.42 -15.27 -9.26
C MET A 49 -5.69 -14.23 -8.39
N TYR A 50 -6.09 -12.96 -8.44
CA TYR A 50 -5.45 -11.86 -7.70
C TYR A 50 -6.48 -11.12 -6.87
N THR A 51 -6.39 -11.29 -5.55
CA THR A 51 -7.29 -10.67 -4.55
C THR A 51 -6.43 -10.14 -3.41
N GLY A 52 -6.01 -8.88 -3.50
CA GLY A 52 -5.17 -8.29 -2.46
C GLY A 52 -5.09 -6.78 -2.55
N SER A 53 -4.66 -6.17 -1.46
CA SER A 53 -4.40 -4.73 -1.41
C SER A 53 -3.12 -4.36 -2.16
N TYR A 54 -3.13 -3.20 -2.80
CA TYR A 54 -1.93 -2.53 -3.30
C TYR A 54 -1.18 -1.84 -2.15
N SER A 55 0.14 -1.74 -2.26
CA SER A 55 0.97 -0.96 -1.32
C SER A 55 1.23 0.42 -1.91
N PHE A 56 1.00 1.45 -1.11
CA PHE A 56 1.16 2.85 -1.51
C PHE A 56 2.02 3.61 -0.51
N PHE A 57 2.69 4.64 -1.00
CA PHE A 57 3.23 5.74 -0.20
C PHE A 57 2.50 7.02 -0.60
N PHE A 58 1.69 7.57 0.31
CA PHE A 58 0.99 8.84 0.12
C PHE A 58 1.83 9.99 0.64
N ILE A 59 1.96 11.05 -0.16
CA ILE A 59 2.83 12.20 0.13
C ILE A 59 1.98 13.38 0.59
N LYS A 60 2.30 13.96 1.74
CA LYS A 60 1.67 15.15 2.33
C LYS A 60 2.52 16.40 2.09
N ASN A 61 1.86 17.56 2.02
CA ASN A 61 2.53 18.86 2.15
C ASN A 61 2.56 19.32 3.62
N GLN A 62 3.12 20.51 3.86
CA GLN A 62 3.25 21.08 5.21
C GLN A 62 1.89 21.39 5.88
N SER A 63 0.81 21.45 5.10
CA SER A 63 -0.55 21.65 5.61
C SER A 63 -1.30 20.33 5.83
N ASN A 64 -0.60 19.18 5.79
CA ASN A 64 -1.16 17.83 5.86
C ASN A 64 -2.14 17.47 4.73
N GLU A 65 -2.16 18.20 3.61
CA GLU A 65 -2.91 17.80 2.42
C GLU A 65 -2.09 16.76 1.64
N TYR A 66 -2.71 15.65 1.27
CA TYR A 66 -2.12 14.66 0.38
C TYR A 66 -2.01 15.25 -1.04
N VAL A 67 -0.77 15.32 -1.55
CA VAL A 67 -0.43 15.98 -2.83
C VAL A 67 0.00 15.01 -3.93
N GLY A 68 0.22 13.74 -3.57
CA GLY A 68 0.66 12.70 -4.49
C GLY A 68 0.75 11.34 -3.84
N ALA A 69 1.06 10.34 -4.65
CA ALA A 69 1.26 8.98 -4.19
C ALA A 69 2.26 8.22 -5.07
N ILE A 70 2.90 7.22 -4.48
CA ILE A 70 3.77 6.25 -5.15
C ILE A 70 3.16 4.87 -4.92
N LEU A 71 2.72 4.22 -6.00
CA LEU A 71 2.31 2.82 -6.00
C LEU A 71 3.56 1.94 -6.04
N ASP A 72 3.67 1.07 -5.05
CA ASP A 72 4.71 0.05 -4.97
C ASP A 72 4.22 -1.25 -5.62
N MET A 73 4.79 -1.54 -6.80
CA MET A 73 4.51 -2.74 -7.57
C MET A 73 5.55 -3.85 -7.29
N ILE A 74 6.17 -3.83 -6.11
CA ILE A 74 7.21 -4.75 -5.62
C ILE A 74 8.55 -4.57 -6.32
N ARG A 75 8.56 -4.60 -7.65
CA ARG A 75 9.77 -4.45 -8.46
C ARG A 75 9.87 -3.09 -9.14
N ASP A 76 8.76 -2.39 -9.24
CA ASP A 76 8.64 -1.11 -9.95
C ASP A 76 7.87 -0.11 -9.08
N LEU A 77 8.12 1.18 -9.30
CA LEU A 77 7.41 2.27 -8.66
C LEU A 77 6.65 3.07 -9.72
N HIS A 78 5.36 3.26 -9.50
CA HIS A 78 4.55 4.18 -10.32
C HIS A 78 4.13 5.37 -9.47
N TRP A 79 4.50 6.59 -9.86
CA TRP A 79 4.20 7.78 -9.08
C TRP A 79 3.27 8.75 -9.79
N TYR A 80 2.46 9.42 -8.98
CA TYR A 80 1.57 10.49 -9.41
C TYR A 80 1.64 11.67 -8.44
N ILE A 81 1.74 12.88 -9.01
CA ILE A 81 1.67 14.14 -8.26
C ILE A 81 0.55 14.96 -8.88
N ILE A 82 -0.35 15.49 -8.05
CA ILE A 82 -1.44 16.37 -8.51
C ILE A 82 -0.81 17.55 -9.27
N PRO A 83 -1.31 17.92 -10.47
CA PRO A 83 -0.72 18.95 -11.31
C PRO A 83 -0.34 20.26 -10.61
N LYS A 84 -1.19 20.78 -9.71
CA LYS A 84 -0.94 22.03 -8.95
C LYS A 84 0.27 21.95 -8.01
N PHE A 85 0.73 20.76 -7.63
CA PHE A 85 1.85 20.53 -6.70
C PHE A 85 3.13 20.05 -7.40
N ARG A 86 3.13 19.93 -8.73
CA ARG A 86 4.32 19.50 -9.49
C ARG A 86 5.42 20.56 -9.44
N LYS A 87 6.67 20.11 -9.60
CA LYS A 87 7.89 20.95 -9.60
C LYS A 87 8.16 21.69 -8.28
N GLN A 88 7.53 21.28 -7.19
CA GLN A 88 7.75 21.83 -5.84
C GLN A 88 8.65 20.93 -4.97
N GLY A 89 9.21 19.86 -5.55
CA GLY A 89 10.15 18.96 -4.86
C GLY A 89 9.52 17.85 -4.02
N TYR A 90 8.20 17.80 -3.84
CA TYR A 90 7.52 16.78 -2.99
C TYR A 90 7.91 15.34 -3.35
N LEU A 91 7.86 14.96 -4.63
CA LEU A 91 8.19 13.61 -5.08
C LEU A 91 9.66 13.26 -4.80
N SER A 92 10.58 14.12 -5.23
CA SER A 92 12.02 13.89 -5.05
C SER A 92 12.39 13.82 -3.57
N LYS A 93 11.80 14.70 -2.74
CA LYS A 93 11.98 14.69 -1.30
C LYS A 93 11.47 13.40 -0.67
N ALA A 94 10.23 13.02 -0.96
CA ALA A 94 9.63 11.79 -0.42
C ALA A 94 10.41 10.52 -0.84
N LEU A 95 10.83 10.42 -2.10
CA LEU A 95 11.64 9.31 -2.59
C LEU A 95 13.01 9.27 -1.90
N LYS A 96 13.69 10.43 -1.85
CA LYS A 96 15.04 10.55 -1.30
C LYS A 96 15.06 10.30 0.20
N GLU A 97 14.14 10.86 0.96
CA GLU A 97 14.25 10.89 2.43
C GLU A 97 13.49 9.74 3.11
N THR A 98 12.49 9.16 2.44
CA THR A 98 11.61 8.19 3.10
C THR A 98 11.39 6.92 2.28
N VAL A 99 10.91 7.02 1.05
CA VAL A 99 10.38 5.83 0.33
C VAL A 99 11.50 4.87 -0.07
N LEU A 100 12.54 5.34 -0.75
CA LEU A 100 13.67 4.47 -1.12
C LEU A 100 14.38 3.86 0.10
N PRO A 101 14.77 4.64 1.14
CA PRO A 101 15.42 4.05 2.30
C PRO A 101 14.51 3.06 3.03
N TYR A 102 13.19 3.33 3.11
CA TYR A 102 12.23 2.41 3.72
C TYR A 102 12.20 1.09 2.95
N LEU A 103 12.14 1.15 1.62
CA LEU A 103 12.14 -0.05 0.78
C LEU A 103 13.41 -0.90 0.95
N PHE A 104 14.57 -0.26 1.10
CA PHE A 104 15.84 -0.96 1.32
C PHE A 104 15.94 -1.57 2.73
N ILE A 105 15.50 -0.85 3.77
CA ILE A 105 15.42 -1.36 5.15
C ILE A 105 14.50 -2.59 5.25
N GLU A 106 13.40 -2.59 4.48
CA GLU A 106 12.49 -3.74 4.38
C GLU A 106 13.07 -4.94 3.59
N GLY A 107 14.35 -4.87 3.21
CA GLY A 107 15.11 -5.97 2.62
C GLY A 107 15.12 -6.01 1.09
N ARG A 108 14.90 -4.87 0.42
CA ARG A 108 15.13 -4.79 -1.03
C ARG A 108 16.58 -4.45 -1.31
N ASP A 109 17.25 -5.29 -2.11
CA ASP A 109 18.60 -4.97 -2.59
C ASP A 109 18.58 -3.96 -3.75
N THR A 110 17.46 -3.91 -4.48
CA THR A 110 17.32 -3.17 -5.75
C THR A 110 15.90 -2.65 -5.91
N GLN A 111 15.78 -1.43 -6.44
CA GLN A 111 14.51 -0.84 -6.87
C GLN A 111 14.58 -0.40 -8.33
N ARG A 112 13.49 -0.62 -9.08
CA ARG A 112 13.35 -0.12 -10.46
C ARG A 112 12.26 0.92 -10.59
N VAL A 113 12.36 1.68 -11.68
CA VAL A 113 11.28 2.51 -12.19
C VAL A 113 11.21 2.40 -13.70
N THR A 114 10.01 2.18 -14.23
CA THR A 114 9.71 2.25 -15.66
C THR A 114 9.08 3.60 -16.02
N ILE A 115 9.68 4.33 -16.96
CA ILE A 115 9.25 5.66 -17.41
C ILE A 115 9.04 5.65 -18.92
N ASN A 116 7.84 5.31 -19.36
CA ASN A 116 7.52 5.22 -20.78
C ASN A 116 7.04 6.56 -21.37
N LYS A 117 7.88 7.16 -22.23
CA LYS A 117 7.57 8.41 -22.95
C LYS A 117 6.27 8.38 -23.74
N LYS A 118 5.87 7.23 -24.30
CA LYS A 118 4.62 7.11 -25.08
C LYS A 118 3.38 7.27 -24.20
N ASP A 119 3.47 6.85 -22.95
CA ASP A 119 2.32 6.79 -22.05
C ASP A 119 2.10 8.13 -21.33
N ILE A 120 3.19 8.83 -20.99
CA ILE A 120 3.13 10.07 -20.20
C ILE A 120 3.46 11.34 -21.00
N GLY A 121 3.93 11.20 -22.25
CA GLY A 121 4.34 12.30 -23.11
C GLY A 121 5.72 12.89 -22.77
N GLU A 122 6.28 13.66 -23.70
CA GLU A 122 7.68 14.15 -23.64
C GLU A 122 8.00 14.92 -22.36
N THR A 123 7.14 15.88 -21.99
CA THR A 123 7.40 16.75 -20.84
C THR A 123 7.43 15.95 -19.53
N ASN A 124 6.49 15.03 -19.33
CA ASN A 124 6.45 14.22 -18.11
C ASN A 124 7.57 13.19 -18.10
N TYR A 125 7.93 12.63 -19.26
CA TYR A 125 9.10 11.77 -19.41
C TYR A 125 10.36 12.45 -18.93
N GLN A 126 10.67 13.66 -19.44
CA GLN A 126 11.87 14.39 -19.00
C GLN A 126 11.84 14.72 -17.51
N ASN A 127 10.67 15.12 -16.97
CA ASN A 127 10.54 15.39 -15.54
C ASN A 127 10.80 14.13 -14.69
N SER A 128 10.14 13.01 -14.99
CA SER A 128 10.30 11.76 -14.25
C SER A 128 11.72 11.19 -14.41
N LYS A 129 12.30 11.26 -15.61
CA LYS A 129 13.69 10.86 -15.87
C LYS A 129 14.67 11.65 -15.01
N ASN A 130 14.52 12.98 -14.96
CA ASN A 130 15.38 13.83 -14.14
C ASN A 130 15.25 13.53 -12.65
N VAL A 131 14.05 13.18 -12.17
CA VAL A 131 13.84 12.71 -10.79
C VAL A 131 14.60 11.41 -10.55
N ALA A 132 14.45 10.40 -11.41
CA ALA A 132 15.15 9.12 -11.27
C ALA A 132 16.68 9.29 -11.26
N LEU A 133 17.23 10.02 -12.24
CA LEU A 133 18.67 10.29 -12.32
C LEU A 133 19.18 11.08 -11.10
N GLY A 134 18.42 12.08 -10.63
CA GLY A 134 18.77 12.87 -9.45
C GLY A 134 18.77 12.07 -8.14
N LEU A 135 18.08 10.93 -8.11
CA LEU A 135 18.05 9.99 -6.98
C LEU A 135 19.13 8.90 -7.09
N GLY A 136 19.94 8.91 -8.16
CA GLY A 136 21.01 7.95 -8.38
C GLY A 136 20.62 6.72 -9.22
N PHE A 137 19.38 6.65 -9.72
CA PHE A 137 19.00 5.57 -10.64
C PHE A 137 19.82 5.64 -11.93
N LYS A 138 20.19 4.47 -12.47
CA LYS A 138 20.94 4.31 -13.71
C LYS A 138 20.05 3.64 -14.75
N SER A 139 20.09 4.10 -16.01
CA SER A 139 19.38 3.43 -17.10
C SER A 139 19.95 2.03 -17.30
N ILE A 140 19.09 1.04 -17.45
CA ILE A 140 19.48 -0.37 -17.72
C ILE A 140 19.18 -0.80 -19.15
N ASN A 141 18.59 0.09 -19.96
CA ASN A 141 18.32 -0.15 -21.38
C ASN A 141 18.73 1.04 -22.27
N THR A 142 18.84 0.77 -23.57
CA THR A 142 19.25 1.75 -24.58
C THR A 142 18.21 2.83 -24.83
N GLU A 143 16.93 2.52 -24.64
CA GLU A 143 15.82 3.44 -24.84
C GLU A 143 15.59 4.38 -23.65
N GLU A 144 16.32 4.18 -22.54
CA GLU A 144 16.19 4.94 -21.29
C GLU A 144 14.74 5.01 -20.79
N THR A 145 14.09 3.85 -20.77
CA THR A 145 12.73 3.68 -20.26
C THR A 145 12.72 2.89 -18.95
N GLU A 146 13.79 2.18 -18.63
CA GLU A 146 13.93 1.41 -17.40
C GLU A 146 15.16 1.87 -16.64
N PHE A 147 14.96 2.18 -15.37
CA PHE A 147 16.02 2.66 -14.49
C PHE A 147 16.08 1.80 -13.24
N GLU A 148 17.28 1.58 -12.73
CA GLU A 148 17.55 0.74 -11.56
C GLU A 148 18.44 1.49 -10.56
N LEU A 149 18.15 1.31 -9.27
CA LEU A 149 18.96 1.77 -8.15
C LEU A 149 19.22 0.59 -7.23
N GLN A 150 20.49 0.32 -6.93
CA GLN A 150 20.89 -0.65 -5.92
C GLN A 150 21.04 0.03 -4.57
N GLU A 151 20.74 -0.69 -3.48
CA GLU A 151 20.92 -0.20 -2.12
C GLU A 151 22.36 0.28 -1.87
N SER A 152 23.34 -0.47 -2.38
CA SER A 152 24.77 -0.14 -2.26
C SER A 152 25.19 1.17 -2.95
N ASP A 153 24.39 1.63 -3.92
CA ASP A 153 24.60 2.89 -4.64
C ASP A 153 23.80 4.06 -4.03
N TYR A 154 22.90 3.80 -3.08
CA TYR A 154 22.00 4.81 -2.53
C TYR A 154 22.69 5.71 -1.49
N ASN A 155 22.35 7.00 -1.52
CA ASN A 155 22.85 7.98 -0.57
C ASN A 155 21.93 8.07 0.66
N TRP A 156 22.40 7.53 1.78
CA TRP A 156 21.73 7.49 3.08
C TRP A 156 21.77 8.80 3.90
N ASP A 157 22.52 9.82 3.48
CA ASP A 157 22.77 11.05 4.27
C ASP A 157 21.50 11.84 4.63
N ASN A 158 20.38 11.57 3.96
CA ASN A 158 19.13 12.33 4.10
C ASN A 158 17.96 11.44 4.51
N GLU A 159 18.22 10.23 4.98
CA GLU A 159 17.19 9.34 5.49
C GLU A 159 16.48 9.98 6.70
N SER A 160 15.15 9.93 6.69
CA SER A 160 14.29 10.55 7.70
C SER A 160 13.05 9.68 7.93
N ILE A 161 13.27 8.43 8.34
CA ILE A 161 12.19 7.49 8.64
C ILE A 161 11.92 7.49 10.14
N PHE A 162 10.64 7.65 10.48
CA PHE A 162 10.15 7.35 11.82
C PHE A 162 8.72 6.87 11.70
N GLU A 163 8.50 5.65 12.12
CA GLU A 163 7.22 4.98 11.96
C GLU A 163 6.35 5.20 13.20
N VAL A 164 5.10 5.56 12.96
CA VAL A 164 4.08 5.69 14.01
C VAL A 164 2.87 4.88 13.59
N ASN A 165 2.55 3.86 14.37
CA ASN A 165 1.36 3.04 14.16
C ASN A 165 0.10 3.91 14.21
N SER A 166 -0.81 3.69 13.26
CA SER A 166 -2.10 4.38 13.24
C SER A 166 -2.94 3.94 14.42
N LYS A 167 -3.53 4.92 15.11
CA LYS A 167 -4.49 4.65 16.18
C LYS A 167 -5.76 4.06 15.57
N VAL A 168 -6.22 2.97 16.15
CA VAL A 168 -7.48 2.32 15.78
C VAL A 168 -8.47 2.55 16.92
N ASP A 169 -9.62 3.11 16.60
CA ASP A 169 -10.68 3.36 17.58
C ASP A 169 -11.24 2.03 18.15
N PRO A 170 -11.58 1.94 19.45
CA PRO A 170 -12.19 0.74 20.03
C PRO A 170 -13.46 0.24 19.31
N GLU A 171 -14.31 1.12 18.78
CA GLU A 171 -15.47 0.66 17.98
C GLU A 171 -15.01 0.01 16.68
N ARG A 172 -13.88 0.44 16.12
CA ARG A 172 -13.29 -0.19 14.95
C ARG A 172 -12.79 -1.60 15.26
N PHE A 173 -12.15 -1.82 16.41
CA PHE A 173 -11.76 -3.17 16.84
C PHE A 173 -12.97 -4.12 16.97
N LYS A 174 -14.09 -3.63 17.52
CA LYS A 174 -15.35 -4.40 17.56
C LYS A 174 -15.84 -4.79 16.17
N VAL A 175 -15.74 -3.90 15.18
CA VAL A 175 -16.10 -4.20 13.78
C VAL A 175 -15.18 -5.29 13.21
N LEU A 176 -13.86 -5.20 13.43
CA LEU A 176 -12.89 -6.20 12.95
C LEU A 176 -13.15 -7.58 13.57
N ARG A 177 -13.43 -7.64 14.88
CA ARG A 177 -13.80 -8.89 15.56
C ARG A 177 -15.08 -9.52 14.98
N LYS A 178 -16.11 -8.70 14.73
CA LYS A 178 -17.35 -9.17 14.07
C LYS A 178 -17.09 -9.73 12.68
N ARG A 179 -16.18 -9.14 11.91
CA ARG A 179 -15.79 -9.65 10.58
C ARG A 179 -15.04 -10.99 10.65
N ALA A 180 -14.11 -11.14 11.58
CA ALA A 180 -13.43 -12.42 11.81
C ALA A 180 -14.45 -13.53 12.18
N LEU A 181 -15.41 -13.21 13.05
CA LEU A 181 -16.50 -14.13 13.41
C LEU A 181 -17.39 -14.49 12.21
N TYR A 182 -17.72 -13.50 11.36
CA TYR A 182 -18.49 -13.73 10.14
C TYR A 182 -17.76 -14.68 9.19
N ALA A 183 -16.48 -14.44 8.93
CA ALA A 183 -15.65 -15.29 8.08
C ALA A 183 -15.58 -16.73 8.62
N TYR A 184 -15.37 -16.91 9.92
CA TYR A 184 -15.41 -18.22 10.57
C TYR A 184 -16.74 -18.96 10.30
N ARG A 185 -17.88 -18.27 10.49
CA ARG A 185 -19.20 -18.87 10.27
C ARG A 185 -19.43 -19.24 8.81
N LEU A 186 -19.01 -18.39 7.88
CA LEU A 186 -19.13 -18.66 6.45
C LEU A 186 -18.32 -19.90 6.05
N LEU A 187 -17.05 -19.97 6.44
CA LEU A 187 -16.19 -21.13 6.16
C LEU A 187 -16.73 -22.41 6.79
N SER A 188 -17.29 -22.32 8.00
CA SER A 188 -17.93 -23.47 8.67
C SER A 188 -19.14 -23.97 7.90
N LYS A 189 -19.99 -23.09 7.39
CA LYS A 189 -21.14 -23.48 6.57
C LYS A 189 -20.72 -24.18 5.28
N ILE A 190 -19.71 -23.65 4.59
CA ILE A 190 -19.16 -24.28 3.38
C ILE A 190 -18.60 -25.67 3.70
N SER A 191 -17.87 -25.80 4.81
CA SER A 191 -17.35 -27.09 5.27
C SER A 191 -18.48 -28.10 5.53
N ASP A 192 -19.51 -27.69 6.28
CA ASP A 192 -20.65 -28.56 6.58
C ASP A 192 -21.40 -28.97 5.29
N GLU A 193 -21.55 -28.07 4.33
CA GLU A 193 -22.14 -28.38 3.01
C GLU A 193 -21.28 -29.37 2.22
N LEU A 194 -19.95 -29.21 2.20
CA LEU A 194 -19.04 -30.15 1.53
C LEU A 194 -19.06 -31.53 2.19
N LEU A 195 -19.07 -31.62 3.52
CA LEU A 195 -19.18 -32.89 4.24
C LEU A 195 -20.50 -33.60 3.90
N MET A 196 -21.61 -32.86 3.80
CA MET A 196 -22.89 -33.47 3.44
C MET A 196 -23.01 -33.83 1.95
N THR A 197 -22.27 -33.14 1.08
CA THR A 197 -22.37 -33.36 -0.37
C THR A 197 -21.39 -34.42 -0.87
N VAL A 198 -20.16 -34.42 -0.36
CA VAL A 198 -19.05 -35.26 -0.85
C VAL A 198 -18.24 -35.95 0.25
N ASP A 199 -18.65 -35.84 1.53
CA ASP A 199 -17.98 -36.44 2.71
C ASP A 199 -16.49 -36.07 2.87
N ASP A 200 -16.09 -34.93 2.32
CA ASP A 200 -14.73 -34.40 2.41
C ASP A 200 -14.73 -32.88 2.20
N ASP A 201 -14.41 -32.12 3.26
CA ASP A 201 -14.27 -30.67 3.21
C ASP A 201 -12.84 -30.18 2.93
N LYS A 202 -11.92 -31.10 2.63
CA LYS A 202 -10.48 -30.84 2.43
C LYS A 202 -9.84 -30.09 3.61
N GLY A 203 -10.35 -30.30 4.83
CA GLY A 203 -9.83 -29.68 6.05
C GLY A 203 -10.26 -28.23 6.26
N LEU A 204 -11.28 -27.76 5.53
CA LEU A 204 -11.80 -26.39 5.65
C LEU A 204 -12.27 -26.06 7.08
N LYS A 205 -12.84 -27.04 7.81
CA LYS A 205 -13.24 -26.85 9.21
C LYS A 205 -12.07 -26.44 10.10
N LYS A 206 -10.89 -27.03 9.89
CA LYS A 206 -9.69 -26.71 10.66
C LYS A 206 -9.22 -25.28 10.38
N ILE A 207 -9.36 -24.81 9.13
CA ILE A 207 -9.07 -23.42 8.77
C ILE A 207 -10.09 -22.49 9.41
N ALA A 208 -11.38 -22.82 9.38
CA ALA A 208 -12.42 -22.04 10.04
C ALA A 208 -12.10 -21.85 11.53
N SER A 209 -11.72 -22.91 12.25
CA SER A 209 -11.31 -22.80 13.66
C SER A 209 -10.15 -21.83 13.87
N LYS A 210 -9.11 -21.88 13.02
CA LYS A 210 -8.00 -20.92 13.09
C LYS A 210 -8.44 -19.47 12.87
N VAL A 211 -9.42 -19.24 11.98
CA VAL A 211 -10.01 -17.91 11.76
C VAL A 211 -10.78 -17.45 13.00
N SER A 212 -11.48 -18.37 13.69
CA SER A 212 -12.18 -18.05 14.94
C SER A 212 -11.22 -17.53 16.01
N ASP A 213 -9.99 -18.04 16.09
CA ASP A 213 -9.00 -17.59 17.07
C ASP A 213 -8.67 -16.10 16.93
N TYR A 214 -8.78 -15.52 15.72
CA TYR A 214 -8.54 -14.09 15.51
C TYR A 214 -9.59 -13.19 16.19
N THR A 215 -10.75 -13.71 16.58
CA THR A 215 -11.72 -12.93 17.37
C THR A 215 -11.18 -12.53 18.74
N TRP A 216 -10.32 -13.37 19.33
CA TRP A 216 -9.63 -13.13 20.60
C TRP A 216 -8.31 -12.41 20.38
N LYS A 217 -7.50 -12.83 19.39
CA LYS A 217 -6.22 -12.15 19.11
C LYS A 217 -6.39 -10.66 18.77
N ILE A 218 -7.48 -10.28 18.12
CA ILE A 218 -7.78 -8.86 17.85
C ILE A 218 -8.10 -8.11 19.14
N GLU A 219 -8.75 -8.75 20.12
CA GLU A 219 -8.98 -8.17 21.45
C GLU A 219 -7.68 -8.04 22.24
N ASP A 220 -6.79 -9.03 22.16
CA ASP A 220 -5.45 -8.94 22.77
C ASP A 220 -4.67 -7.75 22.19
N ILE A 221 -4.67 -7.56 20.87
CA ILE A 221 -4.06 -6.40 20.19
C ILE A 221 -4.70 -5.08 20.65
N GLU A 222 -6.01 -5.03 20.85
CA GLU A 222 -6.69 -3.84 21.36
C GLU A 222 -6.22 -3.50 22.78
N TRP A 223 -6.04 -4.49 23.65
CA TRP A 223 -5.55 -4.28 25.01
C TRP A 223 -4.10 -3.79 25.03
N GLU A 224 -3.23 -4.43 24.25
CA GLU A 224 -1.83 -4.02 24.10
C GLU A 224 -1.70 -2.57 23.61
N ASN A 225 -2.54 -2.13 22.67
CA ASN A 225 -2.54 -0.75 22.17
C ASN A 225 -3.06 0.29 23.20
N ASN A 226 -3.72 -0.13 24.27
CA ASN A 226 -4.25 0.76 25.30
C ASN A 226 -3.34 0.85 26.55
N GLU A 227 -2.30 0.02 26.64
CA GLU A 227 -1.33 0.03 27.75
C GLU A 227 -0.12 0.97 27.49
N ASP A 228 0.02 1.50 26.26
CA ASP A 228 1.01 2.50 25.82
C ASP A 228 0.47 3.96 25.82
#